data_AF-A0A944SGJ0-F1
#
_entry.id   AF-A0A944SGJ0-F1
#
_cell.length_a   1.000
_cell.length_b   1.000
_cell.length_c   1.000
_cell.angle_alpha   90.00
_cell.angle_beta   90.00
_cell.angle_gamma   90.00
#
_symmetry.space_group_name_H-M   'P 1'
#
loop_
_entity.id
_entity.type
_entity.pdbx_description
1 polymer ?
#
loop_
_entity_poly.entity_id
_entity_poly.type
_entity_poly.pdbx_seq_one_letter_code
_entity_poly.pdbx_strand_id
1 'polypeptide(L)'
;MKRLCRASHSRFAHASLIVSTAALCGALMIASSAFGAGPNYRIVDTNQTKCYGTGSSGKMRSCPDVGDKLFGQDGNYVVNPPRYQDNGDDTVSDLVTGLMWQKGFTRDVPFNQAPEYARKANTGGHNDWRVPSVKELYSLIDFSGHQGSGNPSSSSPPRDAVPFIDTKAFAFEFPTSGRYIDAQYVTTSAYRGVAMGNQAFFGVNLADGRIKGYPQNGNPKRSGWYARFVRGNPDYGRNAFRDKGNGTISDTATGLTWTQGDSGDRGFSGKLGKTHYQDGRMDWPEALNFCENLDFGGGNDWRLPNAKELHSILDYSRSPQSTRTAALDPIFGVTAITDEKKQPNFPGYWSSTTLLVGRTPGSDAVVVYFGEALGAPSQMPPSMGGQSGGGNQQGQRQGRGMRMPPPHMQGQGFRPGMQQGQGMRMPPPHMQGQGFRTGMQQQGQGMGRQGMQGGRQTQGGSGSQGGGTIMDVHGAGAQRSDPKIGNASEYPSWGHGPQGDVRRVYNHVRCVRTAG
;
A
#
# COMPACT_ATOMS: atom_id res chain seq x y z
N MET A 1 -2.37 -56.78 48.58
CA MET A 1 -2.75 -58.21 48.56
C MET A 1 -2.76 -58.66 47.09
N LYS A 2 -1.65 -59.18 46.56
CA LYS A 2 -1.35 -60.61 46.28
C LYS A 2 -2.38 -61.32 45.37
N ARG A 3 -1.97 -61.60 44.12
CA ARG A 3 -1.85 -62.92 43.43
C ARG A 3 -1.71 -62.66 41.91
N LEU A 4 -0.54 -62.70 41.26
CA LEU A 4 0.33 -63.83 40.86
C LEU A 4 -0.42 -64.98 40.14
N CYS A 5 -0.19 -65.20 38.83
CA CYS A 5 0.91 -66.05 38.29
C CYS A 5 0.77 -66.38 36.77
N ARG A 6 1.91 -66.21 36.05
CA ARG A 6 2.60 -67.03 35.00
C ARG A 6 1.82 -67.59 33.78
N ALA A 7 2.23 -67.33 32.53
CA ALA A 7 3.41 -67.83 31.75
C ALA A 7 3.33 -69.36 31.49
N SER A 8 3.59 -69.97 30.33
CA SER A 8 4.60 -69.69 29.29
C SER A 8 4.50 -70.72 28.13
N HIS A 9 4.99 -70.37 26.92
CA HIS A 9 5.73 -71.23 25.94
C HIS A 9 4.98 -72.38 25.22
N SER A 10 5.32 -72.85 24.01
CA SER A 10 6.08 -72.36 22.84
C SER A 10 6.08 -73.47 21.75
N ARG A 11 6.10 -73.07 20.47
CA ARG A 11 6.72 -73.70 19.28
C ARG A 11 6.03 -74.83 18.45
N PHE A 12 6.39 -74.75 17.16
CA PHE A 12 6.55 -75.77 16.12
C PHE A 12 5.37 -76.14 15.18
N ALA A 13 5.16 -75.27 14.18
CA ALA A 13 5.56 -75.39 12.77
C ALA A 13 5.29 -76.66 11.91
N HIS A 14 4.83 -76.36 10.68
CA HIS A 14 4.84 -77.10 9.40
C HIS A 14 3.81 -78.23 9.21
N ALA A 15 3.19 -78.46 8.05
CA ALA A 15 2.89 -77.73 6.81
C ALA A 15 2.21 -78.77 5.90
N SER A 16 1.16 -78.43 5.14
CA SER A 16 0.92 -78.88 3.74
C SER A 16 -0.48 -78.48 3.22
N LEU A 17 -0.48 -77.42 2.42
CA LEU A 17 -1.11 -77.22 1.11
C LEU A 17 -2.24 -78.18 0.60
N ILE A 18 -3.39 -77.62 0.17
CA ILE A 18 -3.84 -77.46 -1.25
C ILE A 18 -5.30 -76.89 -1.31
N VAL A 19 -5.43 -75.66 -1.86
CA VAL A 19 -6.33 -75.11 -2.94
C VAL A 19 -7.70 -75.83 -3.15
N SER A 20 -8.90 -75.24 -3.27
CA SER A 20 -9.37 -73.94 -3.77
C SER A 20 -10.89 -73.76 -3.50
N THR A 21 -11.35 -72.51 -3.36
CA THR A 21 -12.45 -71.84 -4.12
C THR A 21 -13.32 -70.88 -3.28
N ALA A 22 -13.56 -69.71 -3.90
CA ALA A 22 -14.59 -68.70 -3.65
C ALA A 22 -14.50 -67.86 -2.34
N ALA A 23 -13.82 -66.71 -2.43
CA ALA A 23 -14.01 -65.60 -1.50
C ALA A 23 -14.98 -64.57 -2.10
N LEU A 24 -16.14 -64.41 -1.45
CA LEU A 24 -17.03 -63.25 -1.63
C LEU A 24 -16.29 -62.00 -1.12
N CYS A 25 -16.00 -61.05 -2.01
CA CYS A 25 -15.51 -59.74 -1.65
C CYS A 25 -16.70 -58.85 -1.24
N GLY A 26 -16.95 -58.73 0.06
CA GLY A 26 -17.84 -57.71 0.62
C GLY A 26 -17.12 -56.38 0.69
N ALA A 27 -17.48 -55.44 -0.20
CA ALA A 27 -16.96 -54.07 -0.17
C ALA A 27 -17.54 -53.31 1.03
N LEU A 28 -16.68 -53.01 2.01
CA LEU A 28 -16.96 -52.10 3.10
C LEU A 28 -16.93 -50.67 2.55
N MET A 29 -18.11 -50.11 2.24
CA MET A 29 -18.25 -48.70 1.88
C MET A 29 -17.98 -47.83 3.12
N ILE A 30 -16.72 -47.42 3.29
CA ILE A 30 -16.38 -46.33 4.19
C ILE A 30 -16.91 -45.06 3.52
N ALA A 31 -18.02 -44.52 4.02
CA ALA A 31 -18.47 -43.19 3.68
C ALA A 31 -17.42 -42.19 4.19
N SER A 32 -16.46 -41.85 3.33
CA SER A 32 -15.59 -40.70 3.53
C SER A 32 -16.48 -39.47 3.48
N SER A 33 -16.84 -38.94 4.64
CA SER A 33 -17.32 -37.57 4.75
C SER A 33 -16.21 -36.68 4.17
N ALA A 34 -16.37 -36.24 2.93
CA ALA A 34 -15.55 -35.20 2.37
C ALA A 34 -15.90 -33.92 3.14
N PHE A 35 -15.21 -33.69 4.26
CA PHE A 35 -15.05 -32.34 4.76
C PHE A 35 -14.42 -31.56 3.61
N GLY A 36 -15.18 -30.66 2.99
CA GLY A 36 -14.64 -29.74 2.00
C GLY A 36 -13.39 -29.09 2.60
N ALA A 37 -12.26 -29.19 1.90
CA ALA A 37 -11.05 -28.51 2.34
C ALA A 37 -11.41 -27.03 2.52
N GLY A 38 -11.21 -26.51 3.73
CA GLY A 38 -11.40 -25.09 4.02
C GLY A 38 -10.51 -24.21 3.13
N PRO A 39 -10.64 -22.88 3.20
CA PRO A 39 -9.84 -21.98 2.36
C PRO A 39 -8.35 -22.24 2.55
N ASN A 40 -7.60 -22.20 1.43
CA ASN A 40 -6.14 -22.39 1.41
C ASN A 40 -5.40 -21.37 2.29
N TYR A 41 -5.91 -20.14 2.39
CA TYR A 41 -5.43 -19.15 3.34
C TYR A 41 -6.54 -18.19 3.76
N ARG A 42 -6.43 -17.63 4.96
CA ARG A 42 -7.31 -16.54 5.41
C ARG A 42 -6.61 -15.21 5.26
N ILE A 43 -7.36 -14.20 4.84
CA ILE A 43 -6.89 -12.82 4.85
C ILE A 43 -7.08 -12.29 6.26
N VAL A 44 -5.97 -11.90 6.89
CA VAL A 44 -5.98 -11.24 8.19
C VAL A 44 -6.60 -9.85 8.09
N ASP A 45 -7.38 -9.47 9.11
CA ASP A 45 -8.00 -8.15 9.17
C ASP A 45 -6.93 -7.04 9.24
N THR A 46 -7.35 -5.82 8.95
CA THR A 46 -6.52 -4.62 9.03
C THR A 46 -6.21 -4.18 10.45
N ASN A 47 -6.86 -4.81 11.45
CA ASN A 47 -6.90 -4.41 12.86
C ASN A 47 -7.59 -3.06 13.12
N GLN A 48 -8.24 -2.47 12.12
CA GLN A 48 -9.02 -1.25 12.29
C GLN A 48 -10.37 -1.60 12.91
N THR A 49 -10.49 -1.47 14.24
CA THR A 49 -11.73 -1.74 15.00
C THR A 49 -12.56 -0.48 15.29
N LYS A 50 -12.07 0.68 14.86
CA LYS A 50 -12.75 1.97 14.97
C LYS A 50 -13.15 2.44 13.59
N CYS A 51 -14.31 3.07 13.50
CA CYS A 51 -14.77 3.75 12.30
C CYS A 51 -14.36 5.22 12.35
N TYR A 52 -14.25 5.89 11.20
CA TYR A 52 -13.76 7.28 11.11
C TYR A 52 -14.69 8.16 10.27
N GLY A 53 -14.62 9.46 10.52
CA GLY A 53 -15.46 10.45 9.87
C GLY A 53 -14.93 10.80 8.50
N THR A 54 -15.41 11.90 7.94
CA THR A 54 -14.97 12.44 6.65
C THR A 54 -14.62 13.92 6.78
N GLY A 55 -14.05 14.49 5.71
CA GLY A 55 -13.84 15.93 5.60
C GLY A 55 -12.87 16.52 6.62
N SER A 56 -13.09 17.78 6.99
CA SER A 56 -12.16 18.60 7.79
C SER A 56 -11.96 18.15 9.24
N SER A 57 -12.80 17.26 9.76
CA SER A 57 -12.63 16.70 11.10
C SER A 57 -11.97 15.32 11.10
N GLY A 58 -12.29 14.45 10.14
CA GLY A 58 -11.85 13.04 10.11
C GLY A 58 -12.31 12.20 11.32
N LYS A 59 -13.04 12.79 12.27
CA LYS A 59 -13.41 12.15 13.53
C LYS A 59 -14.64 11.27 13.33
N MET A 60 -14.47 9.97 13.46
CA MET A 60 -15.46 9.06 14.04
C MET A 60 -14.65 8.04 14.85
N ARG A 61 -15.27 7.37 15.83
CA ARG A 61 -14.56 6.45 16.75
C ARG A 61 -15.42 5.32 17.27
N SER A 62 -16.72 5.54 17.39
CA SER A 62 -17.71 4.45 17.46
C SER A 62 -18.16 4.13 16.05
N CYS A 63 -18.43 2.86 15.81
CA CYS A 63 -18.93 2.46 14.51
C CYS A 63 -20.41 2.80 14.36
N PRO A 64 -20.81 3.31 13.18
CA PRO A 64 -22.20 3.61 12.89
C PRO A 64 -23.03 2.33 12.82
N ASP A 65 -24.33 2.47 13.04
CA ASP A 65 -25.29 1.36 13.02
C ASP A 65 -25.79 1.08 11.60
N VAL A 66 -26.41 -0.08 11.38
CA VAL A 66 -26.99 -0.45 10.08
C VAL A 66 -27.99 0.63 9.64
N GLY A 67 -27.81 1.13 8.41
CA GLY A 67 -28.65 2.18 7.82
C GLY A 67 -28.09 3.59 7.96
N ASP A 68 -27.08 3.81 8.80
CA ASP A 68 -26.35 5.09 8.84
C ASP A 68 -25.53 5.30 7.57
N LYS A 69 -25.36 6.58 7.17
CA LYS A 69 -24.65 6.96 5.95
C LYS A 69 -23.22 6.42 5.84
N LEU A 70 -22.54 6.21 6.97
CA LEU A 70 -21.16 5.73 7.00
C LEU A 70 -21.05 4.29 7.52
N PHE A 71 -22.15 3.53 7.55
CA PHE A 71 -22.13 2.08 7.83
C PHE A 71 -21.34 1.32 6.75
N GLY A 72 -20.74 0.20 7.15
CA GLY A 72 -19.96 -0.67 6.25
C GLY A 72 -18.47 -0.35 6.21
N GLN A 73 -17.95 0.49 7.12
CA GLN A 73 -16.50 0.72 7.21
C GLN A 73 -15.79 -0.54 7.70
N ASP A 74 -14.46 -0.56 7.57
CA ASP A 74 -13.65 -1.67 8.07
C ASP A 74 -13.91 -1.98 9.55
N GLY A 75 -14.02 -0.95 10.40
CA GLY A 75 -14.33 -1.11 11.82
C GLY A 75 -15.70 -1.71 12.14
N ASN A 76 -16.63 -1.76 11.18
CA ASN A 76 -17.91 -2.45 11.34
C ASN A 76 -17.75 -3.98 11.24
N TYR A 77 -16.63 -4.47 10.70
CA TYR A 77 -16.41 -5.87 10.41
C TYR A 77 -15.14 -6.38 11.10
N VAL A 78 -15.30 -7.40 11.96
CA VAL A 78 -14.18 -8.16 12.52
C VAL A 78 -14.38 -9.61 12.11
N VAL A 79 -13.51 -10.12 11.23
CA VAL A 79 -13.65 -11.44 10.61
C VAL A 79 -12.49 -12.32 11.04
N ASN A 80 -11.25 -11.91 10.74
CA ASN A 80 -10.02 -12.62 11.06
C ASN A 80 -9.03 -11.69 11.79
N PRO A 81 -9.31 -11.27 13.04
CA PRO A 81 -8.44 -10.35 13.75
C PRO A 81 -7.01 -10.92 13.88
N PRO A 82 -5.95 -10.09 13.78
CA PRO A 82 -4.58 -10.58 13.89
C PRO A 82 -4.35 -11.39 15.16
N ARG A 83 -3.66 -12.52 15.04
CA ARG A 83 -3.28 -13.37 16.17
C ARG A 83 -1.84 -13.82 16.02
N TYR A 84 -0.96 -13.15 16.76
CA TYR A 84 0.47 -13.45 16.78
C TYR A 84 0.84 -14.27 18.01
N GLN A 85 1.69 -15.28 17.80
CA GLN A 85 2.32 -16.06 18.85
C GLN A 85 3.83 -15.81 18.79
N ASP A 86 4.39 -15.23 19.86
CA ASP A 86 5.84 -15.22 20.07
C ASP A 86 6.29 -16.64 20.42
N ASN A 87 7.25 -17.17 19.67
CA ASN A 87 7.75 -18.54 19.86
C ASN A 87 8.92 -18.60 20.86
N GLY A 88 9.39 -17.46 21.38
CA GLY A 88 10.47 -17.38 22.36
C GLY A 88 11.88 -17.59 21.80
N ASP A 89 12.03 -17.57 20.48
CA ASP A 89 13.26 -17.87 19.74
C ASP A 89 13.57 -16.85 18.62
N ASP A 90 13.13 -15.61 18.83
CA ASP A 90 13.15 -14.50 17.85
C ASP A 90 12.26 -14.71 16.61
N THR A 91 11.33 -15.68 16.65
CA THR A 91 10.29 -15.85 15.63
C THR A 91 8.89 -15.57 16.17
N VAL A 92 8.00 -15.18 15.26
CA VAL A 92 6.58 -14.92 15.53
C VAL A 92 5.73 -15.69 14.53
N SER A 93 4.83 -16.52 15.03
CA SER A 93 3.82 -17.22 14.21
C SER A 93 2.57 -16.36 14.06
N ASP A 94 2.10 -16.15 12.83
CA ASP A 94 0.81 -15.57 12.53
C ASP A 94 -0.23 -16.70 12.37
N LEU A 95 -1.09 -16.82 13.37
CA LEU A 95 -2.08 -17.89 13.48
C LEU A 95 -3.29 -17.71 12.55
N VAL A 96 -3.38 -16.60 11.82
CA VAL A 96 -4.40 -16.37 10.80
C VAL A 96 -3.87 -16.76 9.42
N THR A 97 -2.68 -16.27 9.08
CA THR A 97 -2.10 -16.47 7.75
C THR A 97 -1.34 -17.78 7.61
N GLY A 98 -0.95 -18.42 8.73
CA GLY A 98 -0.10 -19.60 8.73
C GLY A 98 1.36 -19.31 8.37
N LEU A 99 1.72 -18.03 8.31
CA LEU A 99 3.09 -17.57 8.10
C LEU A 99 3.83 -17.49 9.43
N MET A 100 5.15 -17.70 9.39
CA MET A 100 6.04 -17.43 10.50
C MET A 100 7.08 -16.39 10.06
N TRP A 101 7.36 -15.45 10.94
CA TRP A 101 8.14 -14.27 10.66
C TRP A 101 9.32 -14.15 11.61
N GLN A 102 10.40 -13.54 11.14
CA GLN A 102 11.41 -13.01 12.05
C GLN A 102 10.78 -11.88 12.89
N LYS A 103 11.03 -11.90 14.20
CA LYS A 103 10.62 -10.83 15.13
C LYS A 103 11.41 -9.54 14.89
N GLY A 104 12.70 -9.68 14.58
CA GLY A 104 13.60 -8.59 14.17
C GLY A 104 13.50 -8.22 12.68
N PHE A 105 14.31 -7.25 12.28
CA PHE A 105 14.51 -6.87 10.88
C PHE A 105 15.97 -6.53 10.64
N THR A 106 16.37 -6.53 9.36
CA THR A 106 17.71 -6.14 8.91
C THR A 106 17.60 -4.82 8.15
N ARG A 107 18.55 -3.90 8.37
CA ARG A 107 18.65 -2.62 7.65
C ARG A 107 19.53 -2.76 6.41
N ASP A 108 19.45 -1.76 5.54
CA ASP A 108 20.40 -1.52 4.46
C ASP A 108 20.61 -2.70 3.51
N VAL A 109 19.59 -3.53 3.30
CA VAL A 109 19.65 -4.71 2.41
C VAL A 109 19.42 -4.28 0.96
N PRO A 110 20.40 -4.45 0.05
CA PRO A 110 20.19 -4.18 -1.37
C PRO A 110 19.14 -5.13 -1.96
N PHE A 111 18.27 -4.62 -2.84
CA PHE A 111 17.17 -5.40 -3.41
C PHE A 111 17.64 -6.72 -4.03
N ASN A 112 18.69 -6.68 -4.85
CA ASN A 112 19.26 -7.83 -5.55
C ASN A 112 19.96 -8.84 -4.61
N GLN A 113 20.33 -8.43 -3.40
CA GLN A 113 20.98 -9.30 -2.41
C GLN A 113 20.00 -9.85 -1.36
N ALA A 114 18.77 -9.32 -1.27
CA ALA A 114 17.79 -9.76 -0.28
C ALA A 114 17.56 -11.29 -0.26
N PRO A 115 17.52 -12.02 -1.39
CA PRO A 115 17.40 -13.49 -1.37
C PRO A 115 18.59 -14.19 -0.70
N GLU A 116 19.80 -13.65 -0.83
CA GLU A 116 21.00 -14.21 -0.19
C GLU A 116 20.97 -13.98 1.32
N TYR A 117 20.53 -12.80 1.76
CA TYR A 117 20.34 -12.51 3.19
C TYR A 117 19.32 -13.47 3.80
N ALA A 118 18.21 -13.73 3.11
CA ALA A 118 17.19 -14.67 3.57
C ALA A 118 17.75 -16.10 3.70
N ARG A 119 18.46 -16.60 2.67
CA ARG A 119 19.06 -17.95 2.68
C ARG A 119 20.11 -18.14 3.79
N LYS A 120 20.78 -17.07 4.22
CA LYS A 120 21.77 -17.11 5.32
C LYS A 120 21.14 -16.99 6.71
N ALA A 121 19.87 -16.58 6.81
CA ALA A 121 19.21 -16.42 8.09
C ALA A 121 19.03 -17.80 8.77
N ASN A 122 19.24 -17.82 10.09
CA ASN A 122 19.05 -19.00 10.94
C ASN A 122 18.22 -18.69 12.21
N THR A 123 17.36 -17.67 12.14
CA THR A 123 16.51 -17.25 13.27
C THR A 123 15.58 -18.40 13.68
N GLY A 124 15.44 -18.65 14.99
CA GLY A 124 14.70 -19.81 15.51
C GLY A 124 15.28 -21.18 15.13
N GLY A 125 16.52 -21.25 14.61
CA GLY A 125 17.10 -22.49 14.10
C GLY A 125 16.54 -22.95 12.75
N HIS A 126 15.80 -22.09 12.04
CA HIS A 126 15.24 -22.38 10.73
C HIS A 126 16.12 -21.85 9.59
N ASN A 127 16.27 -22.62 8.50
CA ASN A 127 17.14 -22.31 7.36
C ASN A 127 16.38 -22.17 6.01
N ASP A 128 15.06 -22.15 6.06
CA ASP A 128 14.12 -22.03 4.93
C ASP A 128 13.49 -20.63 4.84
N TRP A 129 14.14 -19.62 5.42
CA TRP A 129 13.71 -18.23 5.35
C TRP A 129 13.76 -17.70 3.91
N ARG A 130 12.75 -16.91 3.55
CA ARG A 130 12.64 -16.24 2.24
C ARG A 130 12.24 -14.79 2.38
N VAL A 131 12.56 -14.01 1.35
CA VAL A 131 12.01 -12.65 1.19
C VAL A 131 10.49 -12.78 0.96
N PRO A 132 9.65 -12.02 1.67
CA PRO A 132 8.21 -12.08 1.49
C PRO A 132 7.80 -11.50 0.13
N SER A 133 6.71 -12.02 -0.43
CA SER A 133 5.94 -11.28 -1.43
C SER A 133 5.30 -10.05 -0.80
N VAL A 134 4.86 -9.09 -1.63
CA VAL A 134 4.15 -7.93 -1.11
C VAL A 134 2.82 -8.30 -0.44
N LYS A 135 2.10 -9.33 -0.90
CA LYS A 135 0.87 -9.82 -0.25
C LYS A 135 1.15 -10.32 1.17
N GLU A 136 2.23 -11.07 1.36
CA GLU A 136 2.63 -11.56 2.67
C GLU A 136 3.06 -10.42 3.58
N LEU A 137 3.93 -9.52 3.13
CA LEU A 137 4.40 -8.45 3.99
C LEU A 137 3.30 -7.43 4.32
N TYR A 138 2.37 -7.21 3.40
CA TYR A 138 1.19 -6.36 3.63
C TYR A 138 0.23 -6.95 4.67
N SER A 139 0.24 -8.27 4.87
CA SER A 139 -0.55 -8.92 5.93
C SER A 139 -0.18 -8.42 7.33
N LEU A 140 1.06 -7.94 7.52
CA LEU A 140 1.54 -7.38 8.79
C LEU A 140 1.13 -5.92 9.03
N ILE A 141 0.58 -5.20 8.03
CA ILE A 141 0.18 -3.82 8.26
C ILE A 141 -0.95 -3.75 9.29
N ASP A 142 -0.74 -2.96 10.33
CA ASP A 142 -1.74 -2.57 11.31
C ASP A 142 -2.28 -1.18 10.97
N PHE A 143 -3.53 -1.10 10.51
CA PHE A 143 -4.20 0.15 10.13
C PHE A 143 -4.75 0.96 11.32
N SER A 144 -4.51 0.51 12.56
CA SER A 144 -4.62 1.36 13.74
C SER A 144 -3.38 2.24 13.95
N GLY A 145 -2.28 1.98 13.22
CA GLY A 145 -1.12 2.86 13.12
C GLY A 145 -1.49 4.26 12.64
N HIS A 146 -0.66 5.24 13.01
CA HIS A 146 -0.90 6.65 12.73
C HIS A 146 0.41 7.37 12.43
N GLN A 147 0.51 8.02 11.27
CA GLN A 147 1.71 8.76 10.86
C GLN A 147 2.11 9.89 11.85
N GLY A 148 1.18 10.35 12.69
CA GLY A 148 1.36 11.47 13.60
C GLY A 148 1.19 12.84 12.94
N SER A 149 1.15 13.88 13.78
CA SER A 149 0.84 15.27 13.38
C SER A 149 2.02 16.05 12.77
N GLY A 150 3.22 15.47 12.81
CA GLY A 150 4.47 16.08 12.34
C GLY A 150 4.59 16.14 10.81
N ASN A 151 5.46 17.04 10.32
CA ASN A 151 5.77 17.13 8.90
C ASN A 151 6.39 15.81 8.40
N PRO A 152 5.80 15.10 7.41
CA PRO A 152 6.34 13.84 6.88
C PRO A 152 7.74 13.96 6.27
N SER A 153 8.21 15.17 5.97
CA SER A 153 9.57 15.42 5.49
C SER A 153 10.61 15.55 6.61
N SER A 154 10.20 15.48 7.89
CA SER A 154 11.09 15.51 9.05
C SER A 154 11.88 14.21 9.20
N SER A 155 13.08 14.29 9.78
CA SER A 155 13.86 13.12 10.19
C SER A 155 13.42 12.51 11.51
N SER A 156 12.88 13.32 12.42
CA SER A 156 12.37 12.83 13.71
C SER A 156 10.87 12.59 13.64
N PRO A 157 10.37 11.44 14.14
CA PRO A 157 8.94 11.20 14.26
C PRO A 157 8.33 12.11 15.33
N PRO A 158 7.10 12.60 15.13
CA PRO A 158 6.36 13.27 16.19
C PRO A 158 5.99 12.27 17.30
N ARG A 159 5.71 12.77 18.52
CA ARG A 159 5.43 11.93 19.70
C ARG A 159 4.17 11.06 19.54
N ASP A 160 3.25 11.47 18.68
CA ASP A 160 1.99 10.79 18.39
C ASP A 160 2.08 9.85 17.18
N ALA A 161 3.26 9.66 16.59
CA ALA A 161 3.45 8.66 15.54
C ALA A 161 3.41 7.24 16.13
N VAL A 162 2.56 6.41 15.54
CA VAL A 162 2.41 4.99 15.84
C VAL A 162 2.68 4.23 14.54
N PRO A 163 3.61 3.28 14.51
CA PRO A 163 3.90 2.55 13.28
C PRO A 163 2.74 1.65 12.88
N PHE A 164 2.70 1.30 11.60
CA PHE A 164 1.67 0.46 11.01
C PHE A 164 2.04 -1.04 11.14
N ILE A 165 2.44 -1.46 12.34
CA ILE A 165 2.74 -2.85 12.70
C ILE A 165 2.53 -3.04 14.20
N ASP A 166 2.09 -4.24 14.61
CA ASP A 166 1.94 -4.59 16.03
C ASP A 166 3.33 -4.68 16.70
N THR A 167 3.67 -3.65 17.47
CA THR A 167 4.97 -3.55 18.17
C THR A 167 5.06 -4.43 19.41
N LYS A 168 3.97 -5.07 19.84
CA LYS A 168 4.03 -6.11 20.88
C LYS A 168 4.56 -7.42 20.30
N ALA A 169 4.22 -7.71 19.04
CA ALA A 169 4.68 -8.89 18.33
C ALA A 169 6.04 -8.65 17.64
N PHE A 170 6.23 -7.52 16.98
CA PHE A 170 7.37 -7.27 16.10
C PHE A 170 8.26 -6.12 16.56
N ALA A 171 9.57 -6.28 16.42
CA ALA A 171 10.50 -5.17 16.55
C ALA A 171 10.28 -4.18 15.41
N PHE A 172 10.25 -2.89 15.73
CA PHE A 172 10.13 -1.80 14.77
C PHE A 172 10.95 -0.59 15.22
N GLU A 173 11.37 0.22 14.27
CA GLU A 173 11.92 1.54 14.52
C GLU A 173 11.48 2.54 13.46
N PHE A 174 11.37 3.80 13.86
CA PHE A 174 11.39 4.89 12.89
C PHE A 174 12.84 5.11 12.42
N PRO A 175 13.09 5.28 11.11
CA PRO A 175 14.42 5.57 10.59
C PRO A 175 15.03 6.81 11.26
N THR A 176 16.30 6.71 11.62
CA THR A 176 17.08 7.82 12.21
C THR A 176 17.81 8.67 11.18
N SER A 177 17.84 8.22 9.92
CA SER A 177 18.39 8.92 8.76
C SER A 177 17.35 9.05 7.66
N GLY A 178 17.36 10.16 6.92
CA GLY A 178 16.31 10.49 5.96
C GLY A 178 15.04 10.94 6.67
N ARG A 179 13.86 10.60 6.13
CA ARG A 179 12.57 10.93 6.74
C ARG A 179 12.14 9.81 7.68
N TYR A 180 11.51 10.16 8.81
CA TYR A 180 10.99 9.15 9.76
C TYR A 180 9.92 8.23 9.15
N ILE A 181 9.31 8.65 8.04
CA ILE A 181 8.32 7.84 7.32
C ILE A 181 8.92 6.84 6.34
N ASP A 182 10.25 6.71 6.25
CA ASP A 182 10.90 5.89 5.21
C ASP A 182 11.34 4.49 5.69
N ALA A 183 10.55 3.83 6.55
CA ALA A 183 10.74 2.42 6.95
C ALA A 183 10.25 1.46 5.84
N GLN A 184 10.93 1.51 4.71
CA GLN A 184 10.56 0.85 3.45
C GLN A 184 11.19 -0.54 3.39
N TYR A 185 10.35 -1.58 3.39
CA TYR A 185 10.76 -2.98 3.43
C TYR A 185 10.74 -3.63 2.05
N VAL A 186 11.76 -4.46 1.79
CA VAL A 186 11.94 -5.21 0.56
C VAL A 186 10.96 -6.37 0.45
N THR A 187 10.47 -6.62 -0.76
CA THR A 187 9.64 -7.77 -1.13
C THR A 187 10.17 -8.41 -2.41
N THR A 188 9.66 -9.58 -2.78
CA THR A 188 9.97 -10.24 -4.06
C THR A 188 9.16 -9.69 -5.24
N SER A 189 8.19 -8.80 -5.00
CA SER A 189 7.21 -8.36 -6.01
C SER A 189 7.76 -7.21 -6.85
N ALA A 190 8.53 -7.54 -7.88
CA ALA A 190 9.00 -6.58 -8.88
C ALA A 190 7.83 -5.99 -9.70
N TYR A 191 7.85 -4.68 -9.93
CA TYR A 191 6.87 -4.04 -10.81
C TYR A 191 7.14 -4.43 -12.27
N ARG A 192 6.11 -4.90 -12.97
CA ARG A 192 6.15 -5.18 -14.41
C ARG A 192 5.97 -3.89 -15.20
N GLY A 193 6.88 -2.94 -15.01
CA GLY A 193 6.84 -1.60 -15.59
C GLY A 193 7.96 -0.77 -14.99
N VAL A 194 7.85 0.55 -15.15
CA VAL A 194 8.76 1.50 -14.52
C VAL A 194 7.97 2.50 -13.67
N ALA A 195 8.50 2.78 -12.49
CA ALA A 195 8.00 3.86 -11.63
C ALA A 195 9.02 5.01 -11.69
N MET A 196 8.56 6.21 -12.06
CA MET A 196 9.41 7.37 -12.33
C MET A 196 10.60 7.04 -13.26
N GLY A 197 10.34 6.23 -14.30
CA GLY A 197 11.35 5.81 -15.27
C GLY A 197 12.37 4.76 -14.77
N ASN A 198 12.22 4.24 -13.54
CA ASN A 198 13.12 3.25 -12.97
C ASN A 198 12.45 1.88 -12.86
N GLN A 199 13.23 0.81 -13.08
CA GLN A 199 12.82 -0.53 -12.66
C GLN A 199 12.55 -0.52 -11.16
N ALA A 200 11.39 -1.02 -10.76
CA ALA A 200 10.91 -0.90 -9.39
C ALA A 200 10.47 -2.25 -8.81
N PHE A 201 10.30 -2.27 -7.49
CA PHE A 201 9.59 -3.31 -6.76
C PHE A 201 8.57 -2.67 -5.83
N PHE A 202 7.53 -3.41 -5.46
CA PHE A 202 6.54 -2.94 -4.50
C PHE A 202 7.01 -3.20 -3.08
N GLY A 203 7.51 -2.17 -2.42
CA GLY A 203 7.88 -2.25 -1.00
C GLY A 203 6.69 -1.91 -0.10
N VAL A 204 6.72 -2.46 1.11
CA VAL A 204 5.76 -2.13 2.17
C VAL A 204 6.42 -1.17 3.14
N ASN A 205 5.78 -0.05 3.44
CA ASN A 205 6.33 0.94 4.35
C ASN A 205 5.57 0.95 5.68
N LEU A 206 6.21 0.40 6.72
CA LEU A 206 5.59 0.22 8.03
C LEU A 206 5.59 1.49 8.89
N ALA A 207 6.26 2.56 8.46
CA ALA A 207 6.18 3.86 9.13
C ALA A 207 5.00 4.72 8.64
N ASP A 208 4.49 4.48 7.43
CA ASP A 208 3.45 5.31 6.82
C ASP A 208 2.25 4.55 6.23
N GLY A 209 2.24 3.22 6.32
CA GLY A 209 1.09 2.37 6.02
C GLY A 209 0.76 2.24 4.53
N ARG A 210 1.79 2.25 3.66
CA ARG A 210 1.59 2.25 2.19
C ARG A 210 2.43 1.23 1.45
N ILE A 211 1.94 0.87 0.25
CA ILE A 211 2.71 0.16 -0.78
C ILE A 211 3.10 1.13 -1.88
N LYS A 212 4.37 1.15 -2.27
CA LYS A 212 4.89 2.01 -3.33
C LYS A 212 5.90 1.27 -4.20
N GLY A 213 6.01 1.69 -5.46
CA GLY A 213 7.11 1.31 -6.35
C GLY A 213 8.40 2.01 -5.92
N TYR A 214 9.37 1.25 -5.43
CA TYR A 214 10.72 1.74 -5.10
C TYR A 214 11.73 1.26 -6.14
N PRO A 215 12.72 2.09 -6.50
CA PRO A 215 13.73 1.71 -7.50
C PRO A 215 14.54 0.50 -7.03
N GLN A 216 14.72 -0.52 -7.85
CA GLN A 216 15.47 -1.73 -7.44
C GLN A 216 16.92 -1.42 -7.07
N ASN A 217 17.54 -0.45 -7.74
CA ASN A 217 18.92 -0.03 -7.50
C ASN A 217 19.07 1.02 -6.38
N GLY A 218 17.98 1.34 -5.67
CA GLY A 218 17.98 2.44 -4.70
C GLY A 218 18.19 3.80 -5.35
N ASN A 219 18.72 4.73 -4.58
CA ASN A 219 19.19 6.04 -5.05
C ASN A 219 20.56 6.37 -4.42
N PRO A 220 21.27 7.40 -4.88
CA PRO A 220 22.61 7.72 -4.37
C PRO A 220 22.69 7.99 -2.86
N LYS A 221 21.55 8.29 -2.20
CA LYS A 221 21.46 8.53 -0.76
C LYS A 221 21.00 7.30 0.03
N ARG A 222 20.54 6.25 -0.65
CA ARG A 222 20.00 5.02 -0.05
C ARG A 222 20.05 3.87 -1.06
N SER A 223 21.02 2.98 -0.90
CA SER A 223 21.18 1.78 -1.71
C SER A 223 20.52 0.53 -1.10
N GLY A 224 20.03 0.60 0.13
CA GLY A 224 19.46 -0.53 0.87
C GLY A 224 18.08 -0.28 1.50
N TRP A 225 17.37 -1.37 1.78
CA TRP A 225 16.01 -1.41 2.29
C TRP A 225 15.96 -2.13 3.64
N TYR A 226 14.85 -1.95 4.37
CA TYR A 226 14.58 -2.83 5.50
C TYR A 226 14.21 -4.22 4.97
N ALA A 227 14.54 -5.28 5.69
CA ALA A 227 14.15 -6.65 5.36
C ALA A 227 13.64 -7.37 6.60
N ARG A 228 12.56 -8.13 6.43
CA ARG A 228 12.02 -9.06 7.42
C ARG A 228 11.67 -10.33 6.66
N PHE A 229 12.29 -11.44 7.02
CA PHE A 229 12.07 -12.70 6.31
C PHE A 229 10.90 -13.48 6.89
N VAL A 230 10.30 -14.27 6.01
CA VAL A 230 9.12 -15.08 6.28
C VAL A 230 9.40 -16.53 5.92
N ARG A 231 8.65 -17.44 6.53
CA ARG A 231 8.58 -18.86 6.20
C ARG A 231 7.16 -19.38 6.46
N GLY A 232 6.89 -20.63 6.11
CA GLY A 232 5.54 -21.20 6.21
C GLY A 232 4.62 -20.74 5.07
N ASN A 233 3.38 -21.28 5.09
CA ASN A 233 2.31 -21.17 4.10
C ASN A 233 2.75 -20.69 2.68
N PRO A 234 3.20 -21.60 1.79
CA PRO A 234 3.60 -21.24 0.43
C PRO A 234 2.44 -20.82 -0.48
N ASP A 235 1.19 -21.03 -0.04
CA ASP A 235 -0.03 -20.73 -0.79
C ASP A 235 -0.63 -19.37 -0.44
N TYR A 236 -0.13 -18.69 0.59
CA TYR A 236 -0.62 -17.35 0.95
C TYR A 236 -0.47 -16.38 -0.22
N GLY A 237 -1.59 -15.77 -0.63
CA GLY A 237 -1.65 -14.85 -1.76
C GLY A 237 -1.80 -15.49 -3.14
N ARG A 238 -1.92 -16.82 -3.22
CA ARG A 238 -2.30 -17.56 -4.44
C ARG A 238 -3.81 -17.76 -4.48
N ASN A 239 -4.49 -16.98 -5.31
CA ASN A 239 -5.94 -17.08 -5.47
C ASN A 239 -6.34 -18.31 -6.31
N ALA A 240 -7.59 -18.76 -6.13
CA ALA A 240 -8.20 -19.84 -6.90
C ALA A 240 -9.56 -19.36 -7.43
N PHE A 241 -9.53 -18.44 -8.39
CA PHE A 241 -10.71 -17.81 -8.94
C PHE A 241 -11.55 -18.79 -9.79
N ARG A 242 -12.88 -18.68 -9.64
CA ARG A 242 -13.89 -19.43 -10.40
C ARG A 242 -15.05 -18.50 -10.71
N ASP A 243 -15.35 -18.36 -12.00
CA ASP A 243 -16.56 -17.67 -12.44
C ASP A 243 -17.78 -18.53 -12.11
N LYS A 244 -18.76 -17.94 -11.41
CA LYS A 244 -20.02 -18.61 -11.07
C LYS A 244 -21.08 -18.50 -12.18
N GLY A 245 -20.81 -17.76 -13.26
CA GLY A 245 -21.72 -17.57 -14.40
C GLY A 245 -22.90 -16.64 -14.11
N ASN A 246 -22.91 -16.00 -12.94
CA ASN A 246 -23.98 -15.10 -12.48
C ASN A 246 -23.48 -13.66 -12.24
N GLY A 247 -22.34 -13.30 -12.84
CA GLY A 247 -21.67 -12.02 -12.63
C GLY A 247 -20.80 -11.95 -11.37
N THR A 248 -20.54 -13.08 -10.70
CA THR A 248 -19.68 -13.13 -9.51
C THR A 248 -18.53 -14.12 -9.67
N ILE A 249 -17.42 -13.82 -9.00
CA ILE A 249 -16.21 -14.65 -8.98
C ILE A 249 -16.02 -15.19 -7.57
N SER A 250 -16.01 -16.51 -7.42
CA SER A 250 -15.56 -17.17 -6.19
C SER A 250 -14.04 -17.22 -6.15
N ASP A 251 -13.43 -16.92 -5.01
CA ASP A 251 -12.05 -17.28 -4.72
C ASP A 251 -12.04 -18.38 -3.65
N THR A 252 -11.88 -19.63 -4.06
CA THR A 252 -11.90 -20.76 -3.12
C THR A 252 -10.65 -20.80 -2.24
N ALA A 253 -9.59 -20.07 -2.61
CA ALA A 253 -8.39 -19.99 -1.79
C ALA A 253 -8.59 -19.13 -0.53
N THR A 254 -9.43 -18.09 -0.62
CA THR A 254 -9.71 -17.16 0.50
C THR A 254 -11.08 -17.38 1.13
N GLY A 255 -11.99 -18.04 0.43
CA GLY A 255 -13.40 -18.15 0.84
C GLY A 255 -14.19 -16.86 0.60
N LEU A 256 -13.71 -15.96 -0.26
CA LEU A 256 -14.41 -14.73 -0.64
C LEU A 256 -15.13 -14.89 -1.98
N THR A 257 -16.23 -14.17 -2.16
CA THR A 257 -16.90 -13.99 -3.45
C THR A 257 -16.90 -12.50 -3.80
N TRP A 258 -16.59 -12.19 -5.05
CA TRP A 258 -16.41 -10.84 -5.58
C TRP A 258 -17.42 -10.57 -6.69
N THR A 259 -17.83 -9.31 -6.87
CA THR A 259 -18.46 -8.92 -8.14
C THR A 259 -17.45 -9.13 -9.27
N GLN A 260 -17.89 -9.63 -10.42
CA GLN A 260 -17.03 -9.84 -11.60
C GLN A 260 -16.73 -8.53 -12.31
N GLY A 261 -17.70 -7.63 -12.43
CA GLY A 261 -17.50 -6.23 -12.84
C GLY A 261 -17.15 -5.33 -11.65
N ASP A 262 -16.48 -4.21 -11.92
CA ASP A 262 -16.43 -3.08 -10.99
C ASP A 262 -17.68 -2.18 -11.16
N SER A 263 -17.82 -1.14 -10.35
CA SER A 263 -18.98 -0.24 -10.37
C SER A 263 -19.24 0.50 -11.69
N GLY A 264 -18.27 0.52 -12.62
CA GLY A 264 -18.44 1.08 -13.97
C GLY A 264 -18.97 0.06 -14.98
N ASP A 265 -19.10 -1.21 -14.60
CA ASP A 265 -19.71 -2.24 -15.43
C ASP A 265 -21.15 -1.89 -15.79
N ARG A 266 -21.55 -2.15 -17.04
CA ARG A 266 -22.89 -1.81 -17.55
C ARG A 266 -24.00 -2.52 -16.77
N GLY A 267 -23.73 -3.69 -16.19
CA GLY A 267 -24.65 -4.41 -15.31
C GLY A 267 -25.02 -3.65 -14.04
N PHE A 268 -24.24 -2.64 -13.64
CA PHE A 268 -24.53 -1.78 -12.50
C PHE A 268 -25.10 -0.41 -12.86
N SER A 269 -25.23 -0.06 -14.15
CA SER A 269 -25.75 1.25 -14.57
C SER A 269 -27.09 1.63 -13.92
N GLY A 270 -28.02 0.68 -13.80
CA GLY A 270 -29.30 0.88 -13.11
C GLY A 270 -29.23 1.03 -11.59
N LYS A 271 -28.06 0.83 -10.99
CA LYS A 271 -27.80 0.94 -9.54
C LYS A 271 -27.04 2.21 -9.14
N LEU A 272 -26.67 3.06 -10.12
CA LEU A 272 -25.90 4.30 -9.90
C LEU A 272 -26.77 5.54 -9.67
N GLY A 273 -28.10 5.44 -9.67
CA GLY A 273 -29.00 6.61 -9.67
C GLY A 273 -28.84 7.58 -8.47
N LYS A 274 -28.16 7.17 -7.39
CA LYS A 274 -27.88 8.00 -6.21
C LYS A 274 -26.43 8.52 -6.14
N THR A 275 -25.56 8.16 -7.09
CA THR A 275 -24.15 8.55 -7.08
C THR A 275 -23.90 9.83 -7.87
N HIS A 276 -22.84 10.57 -7.51
CA HIS A 276 -22.43 11.77 -8.23
C HIS A 276 -22.12 11.50 -9.71
N TYR A 277 -21.47 10.38 -10.03
CA TYR A 277 -21.15 10.01 -11.40
C TYR A 277 -21.85 8.70 -11.80
N GLN A 278 -22.37 8.69 -13.03
CA GLN A 278 -23.07 7.56 -13.64
C GLN A 278 -22.13 6.63 -14.41
N ASP A 279 -20.82 6.86 -14.33
CA ASP A 279 -19.77 6.04 -14.93
C ASP A 279 -19.11 5.08 -13.92
N GLY A 280 -19.68 4.96 -12.71
CA GLY A 280 -19.21 4.08 -11.64
C GLY A 280 -18.26 4.75 -10.65
N ARG A 281 -17.82 5.98 -10.89
CA ARG A 281 -17.01 6.73 -9.91
C ARG A 281 -17.87 7.22 -8.73
N MET A 282 -17.36 7.02 -7.52
CA MET A 282 -18.07 7.29 -6.28
C MET A 282 -17.13 7.95 -5.27
N ASP A 283 -17.64 8.88 -4.47
CA ASP A 283 -16.95 9.25 -3.23
C ASP A 283 -17.01 8.08 -2.23
N TRP A 284 -16.31 8.20 -1.10
CA TRP A 284 -16.18 7.07 -0.19
C TRP A 284 -17.49 6.69 0.54
N PRO A 285 -18.30 7.65 1.06
CA PRO A 285 -19.64 7.34 1.56
C PRO A 285 -20.56 6.67 0.53
N GLU A 286 -20.51 7.10 -0.73
CA GLU A 286 -21.25 6.46 -1.82
C GLU A 286 -20.78 5.03 -2.06
N ALA A 287 -19.47 4.79 -2.03
CA ALA A 287 -18.90 3.46 -2.20
C ALA A 287 -19.35 2.47 -1.12
N LEU A 288 -19.38 2.91 0.14
CA LEU A 288 -19.95 2.14 1.25
C LEU A 288 -21.41 1.79 0.96
N ASN A 289 -22.23 2.83 0.74
CA ASN A 289 -23.65 2.67 0.51
C ASN A 289 -23.96 1.80 -0.72
N PHE A 290 -23.17 1.90 -1.79
CA PHE A 290 -23.34 1.11 -3.00
C PHE A 290 -23.20 -0.40 -2.71
N CYS A 291 -22.14 -0.81 -2.02
CA CYS A 291 -21.96 -2.22 -1.70
C CYS A 291 -22.98 -2.72 -0.67
N GLU A 292 -23.22 -1.98 0.41
CA GLU A 292 -24.15 -2.39 1.48
C GLU A 292 -25.60 -2.57 1.00
N ASN A 293 -26.00 -1.89 -0.08
CA ASN A 293 -27.34 -2.02 -0.67
C ASN A 293 -27.37 -2.83 -1.97
N LEU A 294 -26.27 -3.49 -2.33
CA LEU A 294 -26.20 -4.26 -3.56
C LEU A 294 -26.96 -5.57 -3.39
N ASP A 295 -28.05 -5.76 -4.15
CA ASP A 295 -28.64 -7.08 -4.40
C ASP A 295 -28.23 -7.55 -5.80
N PHE A 296 -27.33 -8.54 -5.86
CA PHE A 296 -26.69 -8.99 -7.08
C PHE A 296 -26.13 -10.41 -6.98
N GLY A 297 -26.17 -11.16 -8.08
CA GLY A 297 -25.54 -12.49 -8.16
C GLY A 297 -26.11 -13.50 -7.16
N GLY A 298 -27.36 -13.33 -6.73
CA GLY A 298 -28.00 -14.16 -5.70
C GLY A 298 -27.58 -13.84 -4.26
N GLY A 299 -27.06 -12.64 -3.99
CA GLY A 299 -26.67 -12.18 -2.66
C GLY A 299 -26.99 -10.71 -2.41
N ASN A 300 -27.22 -10.37 -1.15
CA ASN A 300 -27.56 -9.02 -0.67
C ASN A 300 -26.75 -8.60 0.58
N ASP A 301 -25.69 -9.33 0.90
CA ASP A 301 -24.75 -9.17 2.02
C ASP A 301 -23.37 -8.69 1.51
N TRP A 302 -23.40 -7.91 0.43
CA TRP A 302 -22.21 -7.33 -0.17
C TRP A 302 -21.70 -6.16 0.69
N ARG A 303 -20.38 -6.00 0.73
CA ARG A 303 -19.71 -4.91 1.43
C ARG A 303 -18.53 -4.39 0.64
N LEU A 304 -18.09 -3.19 0.99
CA LEU A 304 -16.83 -2.65 0.48
C LEU A 304 -15.68 -3.46 1.11
N PRO A 305 -14.75 -4.02 0.33
CA PRO A 305 -13.64 -4.82 0.86
C PRO A 305 -12.74 -3.95 1.73
N ASN A 306 -12.17 -4.53 2.79
CA ASN A 306 -11.08 -3.86 3.48
C ASN A 306 -9.81 -3.83 2.60
N ALA A 307 -8.81 -3.05 3.01
CA ALA A 307 -7.60 -2.84 2.22
C ALA A 307 -6.84 -4.14 1.92
N LYS A 308 -6.79 -5.09 2.86
CA LYS A 308 -6.08 -6.37 2.70
C LYS A 308 -6.84 -7.33 1.79
N GLU A 309 -8.17 -7.35 1.86
CA GLU A 309 -9.03 -8.10 0.95
C GLU A 309 -8.89 -7.57 -0.47
N LEU A 310 -9.00 -6.26 -0.67
CA LEU A 310 -8.87 -5.63 -1.99
C LEU A 310 -7.46 -5.83 -2.58
N HIS A 311 -6.43 -5.79 -1.73
CA HIS A 311 -5.05 -6.08 -2.14
C HIS A 311 -4.86 -7.54 -2.58
N SER A 312 -5.61 -8.48 -1.99
CA SER A 312 -5.44 -9.92 -2.25
C SER A 312 -5.75 -10.33 -3.69
N ILE A 313 -6.54 -9.55 -4.44
CA ILE A 313 -6.90 -9.84 -5.83
C ILE A 313 -5.91 -9.24 -6.85
N LEU A 314 -4.94 -8.42 -6.42
CA LEU A 314 -3.92 -7.90 -7.33
C LEU A 314 -3.10 -9.03 -7.98
N ASP A 315 -2.89 -8.88 -9.30
CA ASP A 315 -1.95 -9.68 -10.06
C ASP A 315 -0.72 -8.82 -10.43
N TYR A 316 0.33 -8.97 -9.63
CA TYR A 316 1.61 -8.27 -9.81
C TYR A 316 2.40 -8.73 -11.04
N SER A 317 1.94 -9.75 -11.78
CA SER A 317 2.52 -10.12 -13.07
C SER A 317 2.02 -9.25 -14.23
N ARG A 318 1.04 -8.37 -13.97
CA ARG A 318 0.33 -7.57 -14.98
C ARG A 318 0.41 -6.08 -14.68
N SER A 319 0.39 -5.28 -15.73
CA SER A 319 0.28 -3.82 -15.63
C SER A 319 -0.15 -3.21 -16.97
N PRO A 320 -0.55 -1.92 -16.98
CA PRO A 320 -0.80 -1.19 -18.22
C PRO A 320 0.45 -1.11 -19.10
N GLN A 321 1.63 -0.95 -18.49
CA GLN A 321 2.89 -0.78 -19.23
C GLN A 321 3.43 -2.07 -19.85
N SER A 322 3.22 -3.23 -19.20
CA SER A 322 3.77 -4.51 -19.67
C SER A 322 2.76 -5.34 -20.47
N THR A 323 1.53 -5.43 -19.97
CA THR A 323 0.50 -6.32 -20.51
C THR A 323 -0.66 -5.57 -21.17
N ARG A 324 -0.69 -4.23 -21.08
CA ARG A 324 -1.81 -3.38 -21.54
C ARG A 324 -3.16 -3.73 -20.89
N THR A 325 -3.11 -4.25 -19.66
CA THR A 325 -4.30 -4.56 -18.86
C THR A 325 -4.13 -4.02 -17.46
N ALA A 326 -5.22 -4.02 -16.68
CA ALA A 326 -5.14 -3.83 -15.24
C ALA A 326 -4.23 -4.89 -14.59
N ALA A 327 -3.69 -4.57 -13.41
CA ALA A 327 -2.98 -5.47 -12.51
C ALA A 327 -3.96 -6.43 -11.78
N LEU A 328 -4.81 -7.12 -12.56
CA LEU A 328 -5.87 -8.00 -12.09
C LEU A 328 -6.00 -9.20 -13.02
N ASP A 329 -6.43 -10.33 -12.48
CA ASP A 329 -6.73 -11.53 -13.27
C ASP A 329 -7.81 -11.21 -14.33
N PRO A 330 -7.63 -11.60 -15.61
CA PRO A 330 -8.60 -11.34 -16.69
C PRO A 330 -10.00 -11.92 -16.48
N ILE A 331 -10.20 -12.81 -15.50
CA ILE A 331 -11.53 -13.29 -15.12
C ILE A 331 -12.44 -12.16 -14.61
N PHE A 332 -11.84 -11.07 -14.12
CA PHE A 332 -12.55 -9.87 -13.68
C PHE A 332 -12.70 -8.86 -14.83
N GLY A 333 -13.91 -8.31 -14.98
CA GLY A 333 -14.15 -7.15 -15.82
C GLY A 333 -13.66 -5.88 -15.14
N VAL A 334 -12.91 -5.05 -15.85
CA VAL A 334 -12.38 -3.76 -15.35
C VAL A 334 -12.76 -2.64 -16.30
N THR A 335 -13.34 -1.58 -15.76
CA THR A 335 -13.68 -0.38 -16.50
C THR A 335 -12.42 0.36 -16.93
N ALA A 336 -12.28 0.63 -18.23
CA ALA A 336 -11.22 1.48 -18.74
C ALA A 336 -11.56 2.95 -18.47
N ILE A 337 -10.57 3.72 -18.02
CA ILE A 337 -10.71 5.16 -17.76
C ILE A 337 -9.79 5.96 -18.68
N THR A 338 -10.10 7.25 -18.84
CA THR A 338 -9.15 8.24 -19.38
C THR A 338 -8.45 8.93 -18.22
N ASP A 339 -7.14 8.78 -18.11
CA ASP A 339 -6.35 9.32 -17.01
C ASP A 339 -6.01 10.81 -17.20
N GLU A 340 -5.23 11.35 -16.26
CA GLU A 340 -4.79 12.73 -16.23
C GLU A 340 -3.83 13.08 -17.38
N LYS A 341 -3.21 12.07 -18.03
CA LYS A 341 -2.43 12.22 -19.27
C LYS A 341 -3.32 12.18 -20.52
N LYS A 342 -4.64 12.06 -20.36
CA LYS A 342 -5.62 11.84 -21.44
C LYS A 342 -5.37 10.54 -22.19
N GLN A 343 -4.84 9.52 -21.51
CA GLN A 343 -4.57 8.20 -22.08
C GLN A 343 -5.47 7.12 -21.47
N PRO A 344 -5.70 6.00 -22.17
CA PRO A 344 -6.36 4.84 -21.60
C PRO A 344 -5.58 4.31 -20.39
N ASN A 345 -6.29 4.09 -19.29
CA ASN A 345 -5.75 3.54 -18.06
C ASN A 345 -6.83 2.74 -17.32
N PHE A 346 -6.52 2.26 -16.13
CA PHE A 346 -7.46 1.56 -15.25
C PHE A 346 -7.56 2.25 -13.89
N PRO A 347 -8.71 2.15 -13.20
CA PRO A 347 -8.96 2.89 -11.98
C PRO A 347 -8.19 2.32 -10.78
N GLY A 348 -8.18 3.12 -9.71
CA GLY A 348 -8.04 2.60 -8.36
C GLY A 348 -9.41 2.31 -7.77
N TYR A 349 -9.46 1.36 -6.84
CA TYR A 349 -10.68 1.01 -6.12
C TYR A 349 -10.61 1.46 -4.67
N TRP A 350 -11.76 1.97 -4.19
CA TRP A 350 -11.95 2.22 -2.77
C TRP A 350 -11.90 0.93 -1.95
N SER A 351 -11.30 1.03 -0.76
CA SER A 351 -11.51 0.06 0.31
C SER A 351 -12.28 0.71 1.47
N SER A 352 -12.85 -0.10 2.36
CA SER A 352 -13.52 0.35 3.58
C SER A 352 -12.55 0.80 4.68
N THR A 353 -11.24 0.66 4.46
CA THR A 353 -10.19 0.96 5.43
C THR A 353 -9.79 2.43 5.39
N THR A 354 -9.79 3.07 6.55
CA THR A 354 -9.28 4.44 6.73
C THR A 354 -7.76 4.42 6.87
N LEU A 355 -7.05 5.37 6.25
CA LEU A 355 -5.61 5.57 6.49
C LEU A 355 -5.38 6.80 7.39
N LEU A 356 -4.75 6.61 8.55
CA LEU A 356 -4.53 7.67 9.54
C LEU A 356 -3.27 8.48 9.23
N VAL A 357 -3.38 9.35 8.23
CA VAL A 357 -2.27 10.15 7.70
C VAL A 357 -2.67 11.62 7.58
N GLY A 358 -1.66 12.49 7.46
CA GLY A 358 -1.86 13.92 7.23
C GLY A 358 -2.35 14.70 8.46
N ARG A 359 -2.78 15.94 8.23
CA ARG A 359 -3.17 16.89 9.29
C ARG A 359 -4.56 16.62 9.87
N THR A 360 -5.37 15.86 9.17
CA THR A 360 -6.73 15.49 9.57
C THR A 360 -6.88 13.97 9.58
N PRO A 361 -6.28 13.26 10.54
CA PRO A 361 -6.30 11.81 10.57
C PRO A 361 -7.75 11.30 10.55
N GLY A 362 -8.03 10.34 9.67
CA GLY A 362 -9.36 9.79 9.47
C GLY A 362 -10.13 10.35 8.27
N SER A 363 -9.68 11.47 7.67
CA SER A 363 -10.32 12.07 6.49
C SER A 363 -10.09 11.27 5.20
N ASP A 364 -9.07 10.43 5.17
CA ASP A 364 -8.61 9.72 3.98
C ASP A 364 -8.86 8.21 4.13
N ALA A 365 -9.24 7.55 3.04
CA ALA A 365 -9.40 6.10 2.96
C ALA A 365 -8.41 5.50 1.98
N VAL A 366 -8.13 4.21 2.14
CA VAL A 366 -7.18 3.49 1.30
C VAL A 366 -7.77 3.26 -0.08
N VAL A 367 -6.96 3.54 -1.11
CA VAL A 367 -7.22 3.21 -2.51
C VAL A 367 -6.13 2.27 -3.01
N VAL A 368 -6.53 1.18 -3.65
CA VAL A 368 -5.61 0.23 -4.32
C VAL A 368 -5.69 0.44 -5.83
N TYR A 369 -4.55 0.69 -6.48
CA TYR A 369 -4.48 1.03 -7.90
C TYR A 369 -4.28 -0.22 -8.75
N PHE A 370 -5.25 -0.51 -9.63
CA PHE A 370 -5.14 -1.59 -10.62
C PHE A 370 -4.61 -1.08 -11.96
N GLY A 371 -4.73 0.21 -12.24
CA GLY A 371 -3.97 0.92 -13.27
C GLY A 371 -2.76 1.66 -12.72
N GLU A 372 -2.13 2.51 -13.53
CA GLU A 372 -0.94 3.27 -13.10
C GLU A 372 -1.28 4.25 -11.97
N ALA A 373 -0.38 4.35 -10.98
CA ALA A 373 -0.51 5.26 -9.86
C ALA A 373 0.26 6.55 -10.16
N LEU A 374 -0.45 7.51 -10.79
CA LEU A 374 0.14 8.71 -11.37
C LEU A 374 0.49 9.79 -10.34
N GLY A 375 1.42 10.65 -10.73
CA GLY A 375 1.85 11.84 -9.98
C GLY A 375 2.65 12.78 -10.87
N ALA A 376 2.85 14.01 -10.41
CA ALA A 376 3.68 15.01 -11.07
C ALA A 376 4.81 15.46 -10.14
N PRO A 377 5.95 14.73 -10.11
CA PRO A 377 7.09 15.15 -9.33
C PRO A 377 7.63 16.47 -9.92
N SER A 378 7.42 17.59 -9.21
CA SER A 378 8.18 18.82 -9.50
C SER A 378 9.66 18.54 -9.23
N GLN A 379 10.59 18.96 -10.10
CA GLN A 379 11.91 19.29 -9.59
C GLN A 379 11.67 20.35 -8.51
N MET A 380 11.82 19.98 -7.24
CA MET A 380 11.59 20.90 -6.15
C MET A 380 12.37 22.18 -6.44
N PRO A 381 11.79 23.39 -6.26
CA PRO A 381 12.65 24.54 -6.15
C PRO A 381 13.67 24.25 -5.05
N PRO A 382 14.95 24.64 -5.19
CA PRO A 382 15.91 24.56 -4.10
C PRO A 382 15.23 25.08 -2.84
N SER A 383 15.44 24.41 -1.71
CA SER A 383 14.95 24.89 -0.42
C SER A 383 15.12 26.40 -0.39
N MET A 384 14.08 27.15 -0.01
CA MET A 384 14.33 28.53 0.43
C MET A 384 15.28 28.41 1.61
N GLY A 385 16.57 28.46 1.32
CA GLY A 385 17.63 28.56 2.29
C GLY A 385 17.29 29.78 3.10
N GLY A 386 17.39 29.64 4.42
CA GLY A 386 17.28 30.77 5.31
C GLY A 386 18.22 31.86 4.82
N GLN A 387 17.65 32.92 4.26
CA GLN A 387 18.40 34.13 3.98
C GLN A 387 18.50 34.88 5.31
N SER A 388 19.45 34.44 6.13
CA SER A 388 20.10 35.32 7.08
C SER A 388 20.88 36.35 6.27
N GLY A 389 20.33 37.55 6.14
CA GLY A 389 20.99 38.67 5.47
C GLY A 389 20.29 39.96 5.80
N GLY A 390 20.82 40.69 6.78
CA GLY A 390 20.27 41.95 7.28
C GLY A 390 20.20 43.04 6.21
N GLY A 391 19.10 43.79 6.25
CA GLY A 391 18.88 45.00 5.48
C GLY A 391 18.10 45.99 6.33
N ASN A 392 18.81 46.97 6.88
CA ASN A 392 18.27 48.08 7.64
C ASN A 392 17.45 48.98 6.70
N GLN A 393 16.15 49.14 6.92
CA GLN A 393 15.37 50.22 6.28
C GLN A 393 14.22 50.68 7.19
N GLN A 394 14.43 51.86 7.77
CA GLN A 394 13.40 52.75 8.27
C GLN A 394 12.49 53.16 7.10
N GLY A 395 11.17 53.18 7.30
CA GLY A 395 10.26 53.67 6.28
C GLY A 395 8.78 53.44 6.58
N GLN A 396 8.20 54.42 7.28
CA GLN A 396 6.77 54.74 7.45
C GLN A 396 5.76 53.97 6.57
N ARG A 397 4.75 53.36 7.20
CA ARG A 397 3.40 53.32 6.62
C ARG A 397 2.33 53.47 7.70
N GLN A 398 1.53 54.51 7.53
CA GLN A 398 0.41 54.92 8.35
C GLN A 398 -0.72 53.88 8.28
N GLY A 399 -1.23 53.45 9.43
CA GLY A 399 -2.48 52.72 9.56
C GLY A 399 -3.47 53.50 10.42
N ARG A 400 -4.52 54.06 9.81
CA ARG A 400 -5.81 54.29 10.49
C ARG A 400 -6.34 52.89 10.82
N GLY A 401 -6.65 52.48 12.05
CA GLY A 401 -7.24 53.22 13.15
C GLY A 401 -8.65 52.66 13.34
N MET A 402 -8.80 51.68 14.25
CA MET A 402 -10.01 51.45 15.06
C MET A 402 -9.60 50.65 16.30
N ARG A 403 -9.87 51.26 17.45
CA ARG A 403 -9.54 50.83 18.81
C ARG A 403 -10.62 49.90 19.35
N MET A 404 -10.21 48.91 20.15
CA MET A 404 -10.83 48.55 21.43
C MET A 404 -9.72 47.98 22.36
N PRO A 405 -9.71 48.31 23.67
CA PRO A 405 -8.53 48.12 24.53
C PRO A 405 -8.57 46.81 25.35
N PRO A 406 -7.41 46.25 25.74
CA PRO A 406 -7.31 45.31 26.85
C PRO A 406 -6.86 46.01 28.16
N PRO A 407 -7.15 45.43 29.34
CA PRO A 407 -6.80 46.03 30.62
C PRO A 407 -5.32 45.84 30.97
N HIS A 408 -4.84 46.82 31.74
CA HIS A 408 -3.55 46.93 32.38
C HIS A 408 -3.11 45.70 33.18
N MET A 409 -1.81 45.41 33.16
CA MET A 409 -1.01 45.25 34.39
C MET A 409 0.48 45.51 34.10
N GLN A 410 1.10 46.23 35.03
CA GLN A 410 2.46 46.80 35.02
C GLN A 410 3.49 45.83 35.62
N GLY A 411 4.77 46.10 35.33
CA GLY A 411 5.94 45.60 36.07
C GLY A 411 7.10 45.33 35.10
N GLN A 412 7.98 46.29 34.82
CA GLN A 412 9.28 46.51 35.52
C GLN A 412 10.07 45.19 35.64
N GLY A 413 11.31 45.03 35.20
CA GLY A 413 12.39 45.92 34.76
C GLY A 413 13.69 45.08 34.77
N PHE A 414 14.80 45.73 34.43
CA PHE A 414 16.20 45.27 34.54
C PHE A 414 16.89 44.67 33.30
N ARG A 415 17.92 45.43 32.92
CA ARG A 415 19.11 45.23 32.06
C ARG A 415 20.33 45.48 33.01
N PRO A 416 21.61 45.44 32.58
CA PRO A 416 22.31 44.70 31.51
C PRO A 416 23.72 44.16 31.93
N GLY A 417 24.47 43.57 30.99
CA GLY A 417 25.96 43.50 30.97
C GLY A 417 26.50 42.10 30.61
N MET A 418 27.64 41.89 29.92
CA MET A 418 28.66 42.70 29.24
C MET A 418 29.52 41.75 28.35
N GLN A 419 30.17 42.33 27.32
CA GLN A 419 31.49 42.01 26.69
C GLN A 419 31.83 40.58 26.22
N GLN A 420 32.05 40.35 24.91
CA GLN A 420 33.25 40.59 24.05
C GLN A 420 34.41 39.58 24.23
N GLY A 421 34.78 38.93 23.12
CA GLY A 421 36.04 38.19 22.93
C GLY A 421 36.22 37.78 21.46
N GLN A 422 37.30 38.25 20.83
CA GLN A 422 37.65 38.12 19.42
C GLN A 422 38.57 36.92 19.11
N GLY A 423 38.68 36.56 17.82
CA GLY A 423 39.81 35.83 17.20
C GLY A 423 39.42 34.46 16.63
N MET A 424 39.88 33.96 15.48
CA MET A 424 40.81 34.39 14.43
C MET A 424 40.47 33.60 13.14
N ARG A 425 40.85 34.15 11.97
CA ARG A 425 40.74 33.57 10.61
C ARG A 425 41.87 32.56 10.33
N MET A 426 41.66 31.62 9.39
CA MET A 426 42.56 31.27 8.25
C MET A 426 41.86 30.28 7.27
N PRO A 427 42.15 30.28 5.95
CA PRO A 427 41.42 29.55 4.88
C PRO A 427 42.20 28.38 4.23
N PRO A 428 41.59 27.56 3.33
CA PRO A 428 42.30 26.58 2.51
C PRO A 428 42.59 27.04 1.05
N PRO A 429 43.57 26.44 0.36
CA PRO A 429 44.09 26.92 -0.93
C PRO A 429 43.48 26.27 -2.18
N HIS A 430 43.60 27.00 -3.30
CA HIS A 430 43.38 26.59 -4.69
C HIS A 430 44.63 25.89 -5.28
N MET A 431 44.42 24.96 -6.23
CA MET A 431 45.36 24.69 -7.32
C MET A 431 44.60 24.38 -8.63
N GLN A 432 45.08 24.98 -9.72
CA GLN A 432 44.68 24.80 -11.12
C GLN A 432 45.64 23.82 -11.82
N GLY A 433 45.17 23.19 -12.92
CA GLY A 433 46.03 22.45 -13.85
C GLY A 433 45.32 22.16 -15.18
N GLN A 434 45.90 22.71 -16.25
CA GLN A 434 45.66 22.57 -17.71
C GLN A 434 45.40 21.11 -18.17
N GLY A 435 44.70 20.75 -19.25
CA GLY A 435 44.48 21.37 -20.56
C GLY A 435 45.19 20.53 -21.65
N PHE A 436 44.47 19.73 -22.46
CA PHE A 436 44.96 19.16 -23.73
C PHE A 436 43.83 18.91 -24.74
N ARG A 437 44.05 19.31 -25.98
CA ARG A 437 43.26 19.05 -27.20
C ARG A 437 43.85 17.84 -27.94
N THR A 438 42.99 17.07 -28.63
CA THR A 438 43.12 16.68 -30.06
C THR A 438 41.83 16.02 -30.53
N GLY A 439 41.43 16.29 -31.77
CA GLY A 439 40.17 15.82 -32.37
C GLY A 439 40.33 14.60 -33.27
N MET A 440 39.20 14.07 -33.76
CA MET A 440 39.09 13.32 -35.02
C MET A 440 37.68 13.48 -35.60
N GLN A 441 37.66 13.70 -36.92
CA GLN A 441 36.48 13.71 -37.80
C GLN A 441 35.94 12.29 -38.01
N GLN A 442 34.62 12.17 -38.23
CA GLN A 442 34.14 11.35 -39.35
C GLN A 442 32.75 11.80 -39.84
N GLN A 443 32.62 11.83 -41.16
CA GLN A 443 31.46 12.22 -41.95
C GLN A 443 30.49 11.04 -42.10
N GLY A 444 29.21 11.37 -42.30
CA GLY A 444 28.20 10.47 -42.83
C GLY A 444 27.02 11.28 -43.40
N GLN A 445 26.96 11.40 -44.72
CA GLN A 445 25.89 12.05 -45.49
C GLN A 445 24.70 11.11 -45.67
N GLY A 446 23.48 11.63 -45.81
CA GLY A 446 22.29 10.83 -46.15
C GLY A 446 20.98 11.61 -46.24
N MET A 447 20.75 12.17 -47.43
CA MET A 447 19.57 12.79 -48.07
C MET A 447 18.15 12.58 -47.49
N GLY A 448 17.30 13.62 -47.67
CA GLY A 448 15.84 13.49 -47.76
C GLY A 448 15.05 14.76 -47.42
N ARG A 449 14.84 15.65 -48.39
CA ARG A 449 13.97 16.85 -48.27
C ARG A 449 13.02 16.91 -49.46
N GLN A 450 11.70 16.99 -49.17
CA GLN A 450 10.56 17.52 -49.95
C GLN A 450 9.30 16.84 -49.36
N GLY A 451 8.16 17.45 -49.04
CA GLY A 451 7.64 18.81 -49.11
C GLY A 451 6.11 18.73 -48.96
N MET A 452 5.49 19.70 -48.28
CA MET A 452 4.16 20.32 -48.55
C MET A 452 3.32 20.66 -47.30
N GLN A 453 3.25 21.98 -47.08
CA GLN A 453 2.06 22.85 -46.93
C GLN A 453 1.02 22.59 -45.81
N GLY A 454 1.01 23.54 -44.86
CA GLY A 454 -0.01 24.61 -44.89
C GLY A 454 -1.32 24.37 -44.13
N GLY A 455 -1.34 24.71 -42.84
CA GLY A 455 -2.57 24.84 -42.04
C GLY A 455 -2.39 25.85 -40.91
N ARG A 456 -2.88 27.07 -41.13
CA ARG A 456 -2.86 28.19 -40.18
C ARG A 456 -3.85 27.88 -39.04
N GLN A 457 -3.37 27.57 -37.84
CA GLN A 457 -4.20 27.54 -36.63
C GLN A 457 -3.82 28.68 -35.70
N THR A 458 -4.87 29.40 -35.31
CA THR A 458 -4.92 30.53 -34.40
C THR A 458 -4.28 30.20 -33.05
N GLN A 459 -3.31 31.04 -32.64
CA GLN A 459 -2.71 31.02 -31.31
C GLN A 459 -3.78 31.28 -30.25
N GLY A 460 -4.23 30.21 -29.58
CA GLY A 460 -4.82 30.28 -28.25
C GLY A 460 -3.69 30.18 -27.24
N GLY A 461 -3.46 31.25 -26.48
CA GLY A 461 -2.34 31.40 -25.55
C GLY A 461 -2.21 30.23 -24.57
N SER A 462 -1.00 29.66 -24.53
CA SER A 462 -0.59 28.68 -23.54
C SER A 462 -0.54 29.34 -22.16
N GLY A 463 -1.54 29.04 -21.33
CA GLY A 463 -1.43 29.17 -19.89
C GLY A 463 -0.44 28.14 -19.36
N SER A 464 0.85 28.45 -19.43
CA SER A 464 1.91 27.70 -18.75
C SER A 464 1.75 27.86 -17.24
N GLN A 465 1.05 26.93 -16.60
CA GLN A 465 1.17 26.72 -15.15
C GLN A 465 2.27 25.67 -14.94
N GLY A 466 3.34 26.08 -14.26
CA GLY A 466 4.53 25.24 -14.02
C GLY A 466 4.28 24.05 -13.10
N GLY A 467 3.72 22.97 -13.64
CA GLY A 467 3.60 21.65 -13.00
C GLY A 467 4.54 20.62 -13.65
N GLY A 468 5.11 19.71 -12.87
CA GLY A 468 5.98 18.63 -13.38
C GLY A 468 5.26 17.71 -14.38
N THR A 469 6.02 16.96 -15.18
CA THR A 469 5.46 15.98 -16.12
C THR A 469 4.73 14.87 -15.37
N ILE A 470 3.45 14.65 -15.70
CA ILE A 470 2.66 13.55 -15.14
C ILE A 470 3.26 12.22 -15.60
N MET A 471 3.51 11.33 -14.66
CA MET A 471 4.04 9.99 -14.91
C MET A 471 3.54 8.99 -13.88
N ASP A 472 3.73 7.70 -14.15
CA ASP A 472 3.52 6.66 -13.15
C ASP A 472 4.60 6.76 -12.08
N VAL A 473 4.21 7.12 -10.85
CA VAL A 473 5.15 7.36 -9.74
C VAL A 473 5.23 6.20 -8.76
N HIS A 474 4.18 5.35 -8.68
CA HIS A 474 4.15 4.23 -7.73
C HIS A 474 3.88 2.86 -8.36
N GLY A 475 3.37 2.78 -9.60
CA GLY A 475 3.08 1.52 -10.29
C GLY A 475 1.66 0.97 -10.08
N ALA A 476 1.18 0.21 -11.06
CA ALA A 476 -0.06 -0.58 -10.95
C ALA A 476 0.13 -1.74 -9.96
N GLY A 477 -0.61 -1.71 -8.86
CA GLY A 477 -0.42 -2.52 -7.66
C GLY A 477 0.01 -1.73 -6.42
N ALA A 478 0.16 -0.40 -6.53
CA ALA A 478 0.38 0.47 -5.39
C ALA A 478 -0.90 0.66 -4.55
N GLN A 479 -0.69 0.97 -3.27
CA GLN A 479 -1.75 1.35 -2.35
C GLN A 479 -1.45 2.74 -1.77
N ARG A 480 -2.39 3.67 -1.97
CA ARG A 480 -2.32 5.05 -1.46
C ARG A 480 -3.55 5.35 -0.61
N SER A 481 -3.90 6.63 -0.53
CA SER A 481 -5.12 7.11 0.08
C SER A 481 -5.63 8.34 -0.65
N ASP A 482 -6.95 8.47 -0.70
CA ASP A 482 -7.64 9.64 -1.20
C ASP A 482 -8.54 10.23 -0.10
N PRO A 483 -8.87 11.53 -0.15
CA PRO A 483 -9.90 12.12 0.71
C PRO A 483 -11.23 11.40 0.50
N LYS A 484 -11.91 11.04 1.59
CA LYS A 484 -13.19 10.32 1.54
C LYS A 484 -14.31 11.11 0.85
N ILE A 485 -14.24 12.44 0.94
CA ILE A 485 -15.15 13.39 0.29
C ILE A 485 -14.34 14.58 -0.19
N GLY A 486 -14.88 15.33 -1.13
CA GLY A 486 -14.25 16.54 -1.64
C GLY A 486 -14.70 16.89 -3.05
N ASN A 487 -14.14 17.97 -3.58
CA ASN A 487 -14.38 18.37 -4.95
C ASN A 487 -13.31 17.78 -5.87
N ALA A 488 -13.73 17.00 -6.87
CA ALA A 488 -12.82 16.44 -7.87
C ALA A 488 -12.03 17.53 -8.61
N SER A 489 -12.57 18.74 -8.78
CA SER A 489 -11.88 19.84 -9.47
C SER A 489 -10.79 20.50 -8.63
N GLU A 490 -10.76 20.25 -7.32
CA GLU A 490 -9.58 20.55 -6.49
C GLU A 490 -8.45 19.56 -6.78
N TYR A 491 -8.70 18.54 -7.61
CA TYR A 491 -7.75 17.53 -7.99
C TYR A 491 -7.51 17.43 -9.51
N PRO A 492 -6.27 17.16 -9.93
CA PRO A 492 -5.07 17.06 -9.09
C PRO A 492 -4.57 18.44 -8.64
N SER A 493 -4.76 18.83 -7.37
CA SER A 493 -3.92 19.82 -6.72
C SER A 493 -2.58 19.12 -6.53
N TRP A 494 -1.69 19.32 -7.48
CA TRP A 494 -0.33 18.79 -7.44
C TRP A 494 0.31 19.17 -6.10
N GLY A 495 0.82 18.19 -5.33
CA GLY A 495 1.55 18.49 -4.08
C GLY A 495 1.33 17.57 -2.87
N HIS A 496 0.62 16.44 -2.98
CA HIS A 496 0.56 15.49 -1.87
C HIS A 496 1.79 14.58 -1.86
N GLY A 497 2.71 14.91 -0.95
CA GLY A 497 4.00 14.26 -0.85
C GLY A 497 4.98 14.69 -1.95
N PRO A 498 6.25 14.26 -1.86
CA PRO A 498 7.29 14.70 -2.79
C PRO A 498 7.04 14.36 -4.26
N GLN A 499 6.24 13.32 -4.54
CA GLN A 499 5.95 12.84 -5.89
C GLN A 499 4.74 13.51 -6.54
N GLY A 500 4.03 14.39 -5.82
CA GLY A 500 2.86 15.09 -6.36
C GLY A 500 1.76 14.14 -6.80
N ASP A 501 1.39 13.19 -5.93
CA ASP A 501 0.42 12.14 -6.24
C ASP A 501 -0.90 12.70 -6.79
N VAL A 502 -1.44 12.03 -7.80
CA VAL A 502 -2.81 12.25 -8.25
C VAL A 502 -3.76 11.66 -7.23
N ARG A 503 -4.74 12.47 -6.82
CA ARG A 503 -5.90 12.06 -6.01
C ARG A 503 -7.15 12.32 -6.83
N ARG A 504 -8.18 11.50 -6.71
CA ARG A 504 -9.40 11.63 -7.53
C ARG A 504 -10.64 11.92 -6.72
N VAL A 505 -10.67 11.54 -5.43
CA VAL A 505 -11.86 11.57 -4.54
C VAL A 505 -12.97 10.63 -5.01
N TYR A 506 -13.22 10.55 -6.30
CA TYR A 506 -14.20 9.67 -6.90
C TYR A 506 -13.47 8.50 -7.56
N ASN A 507 -13.45 7.36 -6.87
CA ASN A 507 -12.81 6.12 -7.32
C ASN A 507 -13.88 5.08 -7.65
N HIS A 508 -13.51 4.02 -8.38
CA HIS A 508 -14.42 2.92 -8.66
C HIS A 508 -14.48 1.96 -7.46
N VAL A 509 -15.40 1.00 -7.50
CA VAL A 509 -15.65 0.07 -6.41
C VAL A 509 -15.78 -1.35 -6.95
N ARG A 510 -15.29 -2.32 -6.18
CA ARG A 510 -15.59 -3.74 -6.38
C ARG A 510 -16.04 -4.31 -5.04
N CYS A 511 -17.25 -4.84 -4.98
CA CYS A 511 -17.81 -5.34 -3.74
C CYS A 511 -17.38 -6.79 -3.49
N VAL A 512 -17.32 -7.14 -2.21
CA VAL A 512 -16.98 -8.48 -1.73
C VAL A 512 -18.03 -8.97 -0.76
N ARG A 513 -18.16 -10.29 -0.64
CA ARG A 513 -18.89 -10.96 0.44
C ARG A 513 -18.14 -12.22 0.85
N THR A 514 -18.42 -12.71 2.04
CA THR A 514 -17.98 -14.05 2.45
C THR A 514 -18.71 -15.08 1.59
N ALA A 515 -18.02 -16.15 1.16
CA ALA A 515 -18.68 -17.25 0.47
C ALA A 515 -19.71 -17.89 1.41
N GLY A 516 -20.97 -17.92 0.98
CA GLY A 516 -22.06 -18.66 1.63
C GLY A 516 -22.05 -20.13 1.32
#